data_AF-A0A952A4J6-F1
#
_entry.id   AF-A0A952A4J6-F1
#
_cell.length_a   1.000
_cell.length_b   1.000
_cell.length_c   1.000
_cell.angle_alpha   90.00
_cell.angle_beta   90.00
_cell.angle_gamma   90.00
#
_symmetry.space_group_name_H-M   'P 1'
#
loop_
_entity.id
_entity.type
_entity.pdbx_description
1 polymer ?
#
loop_
_entity_poly.entity_id
_entity_poly.type
_entity_poly.pdbx_seq_one_letter_code
_entity_poly.pdbx_strand_id
1 'polypeptide(L)'
;MAFSDLYQLTPSGPSWNVAQEFQTVFDFEYSDDRDDLLGLYAKGKKMQWDAAERIDWSQDLDWENPQGMPEQTIGIFGSPMWEKMSQKERVELRRNMQAWSVSQFLHGEQGALICSAKIVQQVPDLEAKFYASTQTIDEARHVEAYKHLIEKIGMSYPITGPLATLLEQVLEDKRWDMTYLGMQVVIEGLALAAFAGIRDMSTSPLAGAVNAYVMQDEARHVAFGRLTLREYYPHLSVAEKKEREEFLVEACYHMRDRFQSREVYETLGFDVAECTAWADGSEGTRNFRNHLFNRIVPVVADIGLWGETVQRGYAQMGVLDYVNVDVEALQANDEKIAQDFDARRRNIEAVAAAAAE
;
A
#
# COMPACT_ATOMS: atom_id res chain seq x y z
N MET A 1 -14.68 19.24 -13.58
CA MET A 1 -14.82 19.03 -12.14
C MET A 1 -13.42 18.99 -11.58
N ALA A 2 -13.09 19.79 -10.56
CA ALA A 2 -11.79 19.72 -9.91
C ALA A 2 -11.75 18.47 -9.01
N PHE A 3 -10.56 17.92 -8.74
CA PHE A 3 -10.43 16.76 -7.84
C PHE A 3 -11.01 17.06 -6.44
N SER A 4 -10.91 18.31 -5.98
CA SER A 4 -11.51 18.78 -4.73
C SER A 4 -13.03 18.56 -4.66
N ASP A 5 -13.71 18.58 -5.81
CA ASP A 5 -15.16 18.41 -5.89
C ASP A 5 -15.59 16.93 -5.72
N LEU A 6 -14.64 15.99 -5.75
CA LEU A 6 -14.90 14.55 -5.58
C LEU A 6 -15.00 14.14 -4.09
N TYR A 7 -14.46 14.95 -3.19
CA TYR A 7 -14.41 14.62 -1.76
C TYR A 7 -15.79 14.54 -1.12
N GLN A 8 -16.10 13.41 -0.47
CA GLN A 8 -17.35 13.24 0.28
C GLN A 8 -17.30 13.87 1.68
N LEU A 9 -16.10 13.96 2.26
CA LEU A 9 -15.82 14.68 3.49
C LEU A 9 -14.74 15.73 3.22
N THR A 10 -14.90 16.91 3.80
CA THR A 10 -13.94 18.00 3.63
C THR A 10 -12.62 17.63 4.29
N PRO A 11 -11.49 17.58 3.55
CA PRO A 11 -10.17 17.41 4.16
C PRO A 11 -9.85 18.57 5.13
N SER A 12 -8.93 18.36 6.06
CA SER A 12 -8.51 19.38 7.04
C SER A 12 -7.94 20.66 6.40
N GLY A 13 -7.48 20.56 5.14
CA GLY A 13 -7.07 21.68 4.32
C GLY A 13 -6.71 21.23 2.90
N PRO A 14 -6.40 22.18 2.00
CA PRO A 14 -5.93 21.88 0.65
C PRO A 14 -4.52 21.25 0.64
N SER A 15 -3.80 21.37 1.75
CA SER A 15 -2.46 20.82 1.96
C SER A 15 -2.25 20.53 3.44
N TRP A 16 -1.44 19.51 3.73
CA TRP A 16 -0.93 19.20 5.05
C TRP A 16 0.59 19.26 5.01
N ASN A 17 1.20 19.98 5.96
CA ASN A 17 2.65 20.18 6.03
C ASN A 17 3.21 19.39 7.21
N VAL A 18 4.28 18.64 6.97
CA VAL A 18 5.04 17.93 8.00
C VAL A 18 6.43 18.56 8.09
N ALA A 19 6.83 18.99 9.28
CA ALA A 19 8.15 19.57 9.50
C ALA A 19 9.23 18.49 9.36
N GLN A 20 10.38 18.81 8.78
CA GLN A 20 11.47 17.86 8.62
C GLN A 20 12.81 18.49 9.02
N GLU A 21 13.61 17.76 9.78
CA GLU A 21 14.96 18.15 10.20
C GLU A 21 15.91 16.97 9.99
N PHE A 22 16.73 17.00 8.94
CA PHE A 22 17.75 15.97 8.67
C PHE A 22 18.91 16.57 7.85
N GLN A 23 20.02 15.83 7.76
CA GLN A 23 21.15 16.20 6.94
C GLN A 23 21.01 15.59 5.54
N THR A 24 21.21 16.40 4.50
CA THR A 24 21.42 15.89 3.14
C THR A 24 22.83 15.36 3.01
N VAL A 25 22.96 14.10 2.57
CA VAL A 25 24.23 13.41 2.42
C VAL A 25 24.67 13.42 0.96
N PHE A 26 25.86 13.96 0.71
CA PHE A 26 26.61 13.80 -0.53
C PHE A 26 27.63 12.70 -0.33
N ASP A 27 27.59 11.70 -1.19
CA ASP A 27 28.58 10.63 -1.24
C ASP A 27 29.53 10.87 -2.42
N PHE A 28 30.83 10.98 -2.11
CA PHE A 28 31.90 11.20 -3.09
C PHE A 28 32.77 9.96 -3.29
N GLU A 29 32.49 8.85 -2.60
CA GLU A 29 33.19 7.59 -2.86
C GLU A 29 32.78 7.03 -4.22
N TYR A 30 31.53 7.30 -4.66
CA TYR A 30 30.98 6.77 -5.91
C TYR A 30 31.20 5.25 -6.02
N SER A 31 30.99 4.54 -4.90
CA SER A 31 31.19 3.09 -4.84
C SER A 31 30.19 2.34 -5.72
N ASP A 32 30.59 1.13 -6.10
CA ASP A 32 29.74 0.12 -6.73
C ASP A 32 29.76 -1.18 -5.89
N ASP A 33 29.93 -1.06 -4.58
CA ASP A 33 30.17 -2.21 -3.69
C ASP A 33 28.88 -2.93 -3.30
N ARG A 34 27.72 -2.29 -3.52
CA ARG A 34 26.37 -2.81 -3.24
C ARG A 34 25.73 -3.44 -4.49
N ASP A 35 26.29 -4.57 -4.93
CA ASP A 35 25.79 -5.35 -6.09
C ASP A 35 24.29 -5.69 -6.00
N ASP A 36 23.77 -5.89 -4.78
CA ASP A 36 22.36 -6.19 -4.52
C ASP A 36 21.46 -4.98 -4.86
N LEU A 37 21.83 -3.78 -4.40
CA LEU A 37 21.12 -2.53 -4.68
C LEU A 37 21.27 -2.10 -6.15
N LEU A 38 22.45 -2.28 -6.74
CA LEU A 38 22.68 -2.04 -8.17
C LEU A 38 21.87 -3.02 -9.03
N GLY A 39 21.74 -4.27 -8.61
CA GLY A 39 20.88 -5.26 -9.24
C GLY A 39 19.41 -4.85 -9.21
N LEU A 40 18.91 -4.40 -8.05
CA LEU A 40 17.57 -3.82 -7.92
C LEU A 40 17.39 -2.60 -8.82
N TYR A 41 18.38 -1.69 -8.88
CA TYR A 41 18.33 -0.50 -9.72
C TYR A 41 18.29 -0.86 -11.21
N ALA A 42 19.12 -1.81 -11.64
CA ALA A 42 19.11 -2.31 -13.00
C ALA A 42 17.79 -2.98 -13.37
N LYS A 43 17.17 -3.71 -12.44
CA LYS A 43 15.83 -4.31 -12.61
C LYS A 43 14.76 -3.23 -12.73
N GLY A 44 14.73 -2.26 -11.80
CA GLY A 44 13.77 -1.16 -11.80
C GLY A 44 13.81 -0.33 -13.08
N LYS A 45 15.00 -0.01 -13.61
CA LYS A 45 15.15 0.66 -14.91
C LYS A 45 14.52 -0.12 -16.07
N LYS A 46 14.73 -1.44 -16.11
CA LYS A 46 14.20 -2.30 -17.19
C LYS A 46 12.69 -2.49 -17.12
N MET A 47 12.12 -2.39 -15.93
CA MET A 47 10.72 -2.66 -15.65
C MET A 47 9.85 -1.40 -15.59
N GLN A 48 10.43 -0.22 -15.85
CA GLN A 48 9.66 1.01 -15.98
C GLN A 48 8.53 0.87 -17.01
N TRP A 49 7.39 1.47 -16.68
CA TRP A 49 6.21 1.50 -17.52
C TRP A 49 5.50 2.86 -17.43
N ASP A 50 4.67 3.14 -18.42
CA ASP A 50 3.84 4.34 -18.49
C ASP A 50 2.39 3.97 -18.13
N ALA A 51 1.80 4.66 -17.14
CA ALA A 51 0.43 4.38 -16.72
C ALA A 51 -0.60 4.72 -17.77
N ALA A 52 -0.39 5.76 -18.58
CA ALA A 52 -1.30 6.16 -19.64
C ALA A 52 -1.30 5.16 -20.82
N GLU A 53 -0.19 4.45 -21.04
CA GLU A 53 -0.07 3.49 -22.16
C GLU A 53 -0.34 2.03 -21.76
N ARG A 54 0.13 1.61 -20.58
CA ARG A 54 0.06 0.19 -20.16
C ARG A 54 -1.31 -0.19 -19.60
N ILE A 55 -2.02 0.75 -18.97
CA ILE A 55 -3.37 0.55 -18.43
C ILE A 55 -4.39 0.99 -19.48
N ASP A 56 -5.34 0.11 -19.78
CA ASP A 56 -6.44 0.42 -20.68
C ASP A 56 -7.54 1.22 -19.95
N TRP A 57 -7.35 2.54 -19.91
CA TRP A 57 -8.28 3.48 -19.28
C TRP A 57 -9.59 3.69 -20.04
N SER A 58 -9.72 3.11 -21.25
CA SER A 58 -10.95 3.20 -22.04
C SER A 58 -12.11 2.39 -21.45
N GLN A 59 -11.80 1.45 -20.55
CA GLN A 59 -12.79 0.61 -19.89
C GLN A 59 -13.72 1.42 -18.99
N ASP A 60 -15.01 1.12 -19.07
CA ASP A 60 -16.01 1.66 -18.15
C ASP A 60 -16.04 0.84 -16.86
N LEU A 61 -16.25 1.54 -15.74
CA LEU A 61 -16.49 0.90 -14.45
C LEU A 61 -17.99 0.61 -14.30
N ASP A 62 -18.34 -0.55 -13.75
CA ASP A 62 -19.71 -0.80 -13.30
C ASP A 62 -20.06 0.22 -12.22
N TRP A 63 -21.11 1.00 -12.46
CA TRP A 63 -21.54 2.02 -11.52
C TRP A 63 -21.90 1.43 -10.15
N GLU A 64 -22.54 0.25 -10.09
CA GLU A 64 -22.95 -0.38 -8.82
C GLU A 64 -21.81 -1.08 -8.09
N ASN A 65 -20.76 -1.45 -8.81
CA ASN A 65 -19.60 -2.18 -8.29
C ASN A 65 -18.30 -1.81 -9.04
N PRO A 66 -17.76 -0.59 -8.89
CA PRO A 66 -16.62 -0.11 -9.69
C PRO A 66 -15.39 -1.04 -9.67
N GLN A 67 -15.06 -1.62 -8.52
CA GLN A 67 -13.95 -2.55 -8.38
C GLN A 67 -14.35 -4.02 -8.64
N GLY A 68 -15.61 -4.32 -8.92
CA GLY A 68 -16.06 -5.70 -9.18
C GLY A 68 -15.83 -6.65 -8.00
N MET A 69 -15.85 -6.14 -6.76
CA MET A 69 -15.56 -6.93 -5.55
C MET A 69 -16.82 -7.62 -5.01
N PRO A 70 -16.70 -8.81 -4.39
CA PRO A 70 -17.82 -9.47 -3.71
C PRO A 70 -18.34 -8.65 -2.52
N GLU A 71 -19.64 -8.69 -2.26
CA GLU A 71 -20.23 -7.96 -1.12
C GLU A 71 -19.77 -8.48 0.25
N GLN A 72 -19.30 -9.72 0.31
CA GLN A 72 -18.76 -10.36 1.51
C GLN A 72 -17.47 -9.67 2.00
N THR A 73 -16.83 -8.84 1.17
CA THR A 73 -15.66 -8.04 1.59
C THR A 73 -16.07 -6.79 2.37
N ILE A 74 -17.36 -6.45 2.46
CA ILE A 74 -17.85 -5.32 3.24
C ILE A 74 -17.89 -5.75 4.71
N GLY A 75 -17.19 -5.01 5.60
CA GLY A 75 -17.00 -5.41 7.00
C GLY A 75 -18.30 -5.64 7.80
N ILE A 76 -19.41 -4.99 7.41
CA ILE A 76 -20.73 -5.16 8.04
C ILE A 76 -21.64 -6.15 7.32
N PHE A 77 -21.15 -6.89 6.33
CA PHE A 77 -21.92 -7.92 5.64
C PHE A 77 -22.53 -8.92 6.64
N GLY A 78 -23.80 -9.26 6.45
CA GLY A 78 -24.56 -10.18 7.33
C GLY A 78 -24.93 -9.61 8.71
N SER A 79 -24.62 -8.34 9.00
CA SER A 79 -25.07 -7.67 10.22
C SER A 79 -26.57 -7.38 10.20
N PRO A 80 -27.21 -7.19 11.37
CA PRO A 80 -28.59 -6.71 11.42
C PRO A 80 -28.81 -5.38 10.69
N MET A 81 -27.80 -4.52 10.62
CA MET A 81 -27.86 -3.26 9.89
C MET A 81 -27.71 -3.45 8.38
N TRP A 82 -26.91 -4.42 7.92
CA TRP A 82 -26.86 -4.85 6.51
C TRP A 82 -28.17 -5.50 6.03
N GLU A 83 -28.79 -6.35 6.86
CA GLU A 83 -30.05 -7.03 6.49
C GLU A 83 -31.25 -6.08 6.42
N LYS A 84 -31.16 -4.90 7.03
CA LYS A 84 -32.17 -3.83 6.92
C LYS A 84 -32.00 -2.97 5.66
N MET A 85 -30.82 -2.98 5.02
CA MET A 85 -30.56 -2.16 3.84
C MET A 85 -31.34 -2.69 2.64
N SER A 86 -31.97 -1.77 1.92
CA SER A 86 -32.41 -1.97 0.54
C SER A 86 -31.22 -2.23 -0.39
N GLN A 87 -31.51 -2.78 -1.57
CA GLN A 87 -30.47 -2.99 -2.60
C GLN A 87 -29.76 -1.68 -2.96
N LYS A 88 -30.50 -0.57 -3.01
CA LYS A 88 -29.94 0.75 -3.31
C LYS A 88 -28.93 1.20 -2.24
N GLU A 89 -29.28 1.05 -0.96
CA GLU A 89 -28.38 1.39 0.15
C GLU A 89 -27.14 0.51 0.17
N ARG A 90 -27.27 -0.79 -0.16
CA ARG A 90 -26.12 -1.70 -0.31
C ARG A 90 -25.18 -1.27 -1.45
N VAL A 91 -25.74 -0.83 -2.57
CA VAL A 91 -24.96 -0.28 -3.69
C VAL A 91 -24.26 1.02 -3.29
N GLU A 92 -24.97 1.95 -2.65
CA GLU A 92 -24.37 3.21 -2.17
C GLU A 92 -23.23 2.93 -1.17
N LEU A 93 -23.44 2.05 -0.20
CA LEU A 93 -22.39 1.62 0.73
C LEU A 93 -21.18 1.03 -0.01
N ARG A 94 -21.41 0.11 -0.95
CA ARG A 94 -20.33 -0.53 -1.73
C ARG A 94 -19.51 0.50 -2.49
N ARG A 95 -20.16 1.42 -3.20
CA ARG A 95 -19.49 2.46 -4.00
C ARG A 95 -18.64 3.36 -3.11
N ASN A 96 -19.17 3.80 -1.96
CA ASN A 96 -18.42 4.62 -1.02
C ASN A 96 -17.24 3.86 -0.40
N MET A 97 -17.42 2.59 -0.02
CA MET A 97 -16.33 1.74 0.50
C MET A 97 -15.20 1.57 -0.51
N GLN A 98 -15.55 1.34 -1.78
CA GLN A 98 -14.56 1.18 -2.83
C GLN A 98 -13.83 2.50 -3.14
N ALA A 99 -14.56 3.61 -3.25
CA ALA A 99 -13.97 4.94 -3.41
C ALA A 99 -13.03 5.28 -2.25
N TRP A 100 -13.46 5.01 -1.02
CA TRP A 100 -12.66 5.21 0.19
C TRP A 100 -11.36 4.39 0.16
N SER A 101 -11.44 3.10 -0.21
CA SER A 101 -10.26 2.24 -0.29
C SER A 101 -9.24 2.76 -1.31
N VAL A 102 -9.68 3.13 -2.52
CA VAL A 102 -8.78 3.69 -3.54
C VAL A 102 -8.20 5.03 -3.08
N SER A 103 -8.98 5.84 -2.36
CA SER A 103 -8.48 7.09 -1.77
C SER A 103 -7.35 6.85 -0.78
N GLN A 104 -7.48 5.84 0.10
CA GLN A 104 -6.41 5.52 1.05
C GLN A 104 -5.14 5.02 0.37
N PHE A 105 -5.26 4.31 -0.75
CA PHE A 105 -4.11 3.93 -1.56
C PHE A 105 -3.44 5.15 -2.17
N LEU A 106 -4.19 6.02 -2.85
CA LEU A 106 -3.66 7.27 -3.40
C LEU A 106 -2.87 8.09 -2.35
N HIS A 107 -3.43 8.24 -1.15
CA HIS A 107 -2.76 8.96 -0.06
C HIS A 107 -1.50 8.24 0.43
N GLY A 108 -1.54 6.91 0.48
CA GLY A 108 -0.38 6.06 0.77
C GLY A 108 0.73 6.24 -0.25
N GLU A 109 0.42 6.17 -1.55
CA GLU A 109 1.38 6.36 -2.65
C GLU A 109 1.98 7.77 -2.64
N GLN A 110 1.18 8.79 -2.33
CA GLN A 110 1.71 10.15 -2.17
C GLN A 110 2.69 10.23 -0.99
N GLY A 111 2.40 9.52 0.10
CA GLY A 111 3.31 9.36 1.23
C GLY A 111 4.61 8.64 0.83
N ALA A 112 4.50 7.55 0.07
CA ALA A 112 5.64 6.77 -0.45
C ALA A 112 6.51 7.60 -1.39
N LEU A 113 5.90 8.42 -2.26
CA LEU A 113 6.59 9.37 -3.12
C LEU A 113 7.46 10.35 -2.32
N ILE A 114 6.90 10.92 -1.25
CA ILE A 114 7.62 11.88 -0.41
C ILE A 114 8.71 11.16 0.41
N CYS A 115 8.43 9.98 0.94
CA CYS A 115 9.38 9.19 1.71
C CYS A 115 10.57 8.71 0.86
N SER A 116 10.33 8.25 -0.37
CA SER A 116 11.40 7.87 -1.29
C SER A 116 12.28 9.08 -1.67
N ALA A 117 11.68 10.24 -1.93
CA ALA A 117 12.42 11.48 -2.18
C ALA A 117 13.23 11.94 -0.95
N LYS A 118 12.71 11.72 0.27
CA LYS A 118 13.46 11.93 1.52
C LYS A 118 14.64 10.96 1.61
N ILE A 119 14.42 9.66 1.34
CA ILE A 119 15.46 8.62 1.33
C ILE A 119 16.63 9.01 0.42
N VAL A 120 16.36 9.45 -0.82
CA VAL A 120 17.40 9.91 -1.76
C VAL A 120 18.34 10.94 -1.12
N GLN A 121 17.81 11.85 -0.30
CA GLN A 121 18.61 12.90 0.33
C GLN A 121 19.45 12.40 1.51
N GLN A 122 18.95 11.46 2.31
CA GLN A 122 19.51 11.14 3.63
C GLN A 122 20.35 9.85 3.70
N VAL A 123 20.16 8.89 2.78
CA VAL A 123 20.92 7.63 2.85
C VAL A 123 22.41 7.85 2.59
N PRO A 124 23.29 7.06 3.25
CA PRO A 124 24.73 7.24 3.15
C PRO A 124 25.26 6.86 1.77
N ASP A 125 24.81 5.73 1.22
CA ASP A 125 25.42 5.12 0.04
C ASP A 125 24.74 5.57 -1.27
N LEU A 126 25.54 5.88 -2.29
CA LEU A 126 25.04 6.34 -3.59
C LEU A 126 24.16 5.30 -4.31
N GLU A 127 24.46 4.01 -4.17
CA GLU A 127 23.71 2.90 -4.77
C GLU A 127 22.26 2.86 -4.24
N ALA A 128 22.08 3.14 -2.94
CA ALA A 128 20.76 3.29 -2.34
C ALA A 128 20.02 4.52 -2.90
N LYS A 129 20.73 5.63 -3.15
CA LYS A 129 20.13 6.83 -3.80
C LYS A 129 19.67 6.52 -5.22
N PHE A 130 20.41 5.72 -5.99
CA PHE A 130 20.00 5.32 -7.34
C PHE A 130 18.70 4.52 -7.33
N TYR A 131 18.60 3.53 -6.44
CA TYR A 131 17.38 2.75 -6.32
C TYR A 131 16.21 3.60 -5.79
N ALA A 132 16.41 4.38 -4.73
CA ALA A 132 15.39 5.26 -4.17
C ALA A 132 14.86 6.27 -5.21
N SER A 133 15.72 6.75 -6.11
CA SER A 133 15.30 7.62 -7.23
C SER A 133 14.39 6.89 -8.23
N THR A 134 14.60 5.58 -8.42
CA THR A 134 13.72 4.75 -9.23
C THR A 134 12.37 4.58 -8.54
N GLN A 135 12.39 4.30 -7.23
CA GLN A 135 11.18 4.25 -6.42
C GLN A 135 10.41 5.57 -6.50
N THR A 136 11.05 6.74 -6.39
CA THR A 136 10.36 8.04 -6.52
C THR A 136 9.61 8.19 -7.85
N ILE A 137 10.14 7.67 -8.95
CA ILE A 137 9.42 7.66 -10.24
C ILE A 137 8.27 6.64 -10.21
N ASP A 138 8.48 5.46 -9.63
CA ASP A 138 7.44 4.44 -9.47
C ASP A 138 6.25 5.02 -8.67
N GLU A 139 6.48 5.67 -7.53
CA GLU A 139 5.41 6.23 -6.70
C GLU A 139 4.69 7.42 -7.36
N ALA A 140 5.40 8.23 -8.15
CA ALA A 140 4.76 9.29 -8.92
C ALA A 140 3.74 8.72 -9.91
N ARG A 141 4.08 7.58 -10.53
CA ARG A 141 3.18 6.84 -11.42
C ARG A 141 2.05 6.16 -10.65
N HIS A 142 2.28 5.64 -9.45
CA HIS A 142 1.22 5.06 -8.64
C HIS A 142 0.18 6.11 -8.23
N VAL A 143 0.63 7.30 -7.83
CA VAL A 143 -0.23 8.47 -7.59
C VAL A 143 -1.04 8.82 -8.84
N GLU A 144 -0.42 8.86 -10.02
CA GLU A 144 -1.13 9.08 -11.29
C GLU A 144 -2.22 8.04 -11.54
N ALA A 145 -1.89 6.75 -11.42
CA ALA A 145 -2.81 5.65 -11.70
C ALA A 145 -4.01 5.65 -10.73
N TYR A 146 -3.78 5.77 -9.43
CA TYR A 146 -4.88 5.80 -8.46
C TYR A 146 -5.70 7.09 -8.54
N LYS A 147 -5.08 8.24 -8.87
CA LYS A 147 -5.82 9.47 -9.14
C LYS A 147 -6.78 9.29 -10.31
N HIS A 148 -6.32 8.70 -11.41
CA HIS A 148 -7.19 8.45 -12.57
C HIS A 148 -8.31 7.44 -12.26
N LEU A 149 -8.01 6.40 -11.47
CA LEU A 149 -9.03 5.46 -11.01
C LEU A 149 -10.11 6.15 -10.15
N ILE A 150 -9.73 7.06 -9.24
CA ILE A 150 -10.67 7.87 -8.45
C ILE A 150 -11.51 8.78 -9.33
N GLU A 151 -10.91 9.44 -10.34
CA GLU A 151 -11.63 10.27 -11.30
C GLU A 151 -12.71 9.47 -12.06
N LYS A 152 -12.41 8.21 -12.41
CA LYS A 152 -13.39 7.30 -13.03
C LYS A 152 -14.47 6.82 -12.05
N ILE A 153 -14.13 6.59 -10.78
CA ILE A 153 -15.12 6.25 -9.73
C ILE A 153 -16.03 7.45 -9.43
N GLY A 154 -15.49 8.67 -9.50
CA GLY A 154 -16.19 9.93 -9.29
C GLY A 154 -16.41 10.28 -7.82
N MET A 155 -15.60 9.73 -6.91
CA MET A 155 -15.74 9.92 -5.46
C MET A 155 -14.41 9.72 -4.74
N SER A 156 -14.11 10.57 -3.75
CA SER A 156 -12.89 10.52 -2.96
C SER A 156 -13.16 10.74 -1.46
N TYR A 157 -12.24 10.27 -0.62
CA TYR A 157 -12.26 10.41 0.83
C TYR A 157 -10.93 10.96 1.36
N PRO A 158 -10.93 11.73 2.46
CA PRO A 158 -9.71 12.22 3.07
C PRO A 158 -8.86 11.07 3.62
N ILE A 159 -7.57 11.35 3.82
CA ILE A 159 -6.64 10.43 4.48
C ILE A 159 -7.15 10.06 5.88
N THR A 160 -7.05 8.77 6.22
CA THR A 160 -7.42 8.27 7.53
C THR A 160 -6.44 8.74 8.61
N GLY A 161 -6.94 8.97 9.82
CA GLY A 161 -6.12 9.36 10.98
C GLY A 161 -4.91 8.44 11.20
N PRO A 162 -5.07 7.11 11.27
CA PRO A 162 -3.94 6.19 11.45
C PRO A 162 -2.86 6.27 10.36
N LEU A 163 -3.25 6.45 9.09
CA LEU A 163 -2.27 6.60 8.00
C LEU A 163 -1.54 7.94 8.09
N ALA A 164 -2.27 9.03 8.37
CA ALA A 164 -1.67 10.34 8.57
C ALA A 164 -0.66 10.32 9.74
N THR A 165 -1.05 9.79 10.91
CA THR A 165 -0.15 9.69 12.07
C THR A 165 1.14 8.93 11.74
N LEU A 166 1.04 7.78 11.05
CA LEU A 166 2.24 7.02 10.71
C LEU A 166 3.13 7.76 9.70
N LEU A 167 2.54 8.39 8.67
CA LEU A 167 3.30 9.21 7.72
C LEU A 167 4.00 10.38 8.41
N GLU A 168 3.33 11.03 9.36
CA GLU A 168 3.91 12.12 10.16
C GLU A 168 5.13 11.64 10.93
N GLN A 169 5.00 10.56 11.71
CA GLN A 169 6.09 9.96 12.48
C GLN A 169 7.30 9.60 11.59
N VAL A 170 7.03 8.99 10.44
CA VAL A 170 8.06 8.56 9.47
C VAL A 170 8.78 9.74 8.81
N LEU A 171 8.05 10.81 8.50
CA LEU A 171 8.60 12.00 7.85
C LEU A 171 9.32 12.92 8.84
N GLU A 172 8.85 13.01 10.08
CA GLU A 172 9.51 13.80 11.13
C GLU A 172 10.80 13.16 11.65
N ASP A 173 10.90 11.81 11.64
CA ASP A 173 12.11 11.15 12.16
C ASP A 173 13.33 11.45 11.27
N LYS A 174 14.35 12.04 11.87
CA LYS A 174 15.59 12.44 11.19
C LYS A 174 16.48 11.27 10.74
N ARG A 175 16.22 10.07 11.25
CA ARG A 175 17.06 8.89 11.02
C ARG A 175 16.53 8.15 9.81
N TRP A 176 17.42 7.92 8.84
CA TRP A 176 17.01 7.37 7.56
C TRP A 176 16.39 5.98 7.70
N ASP A 177 16.87 5.15 8.61
CA ASP A 177 16.40 3.78 8.84
C ASP A 177 14.95 3.72 9.34
N MET A 178 14.49 4.77 10.03
CA MET A 178 13.10 4.89 10.47
C MET A 178 12.18 5.15 9.27
N THR A 179 12.65 5.88 8.26
CA THR A 179 11.91 6.01 7.00
C THR A 179 11.77 4.67 6.30
N TYR A 180 12.83 3.87 6.27
CA TYR A 180 12.79 2.51 5.73
C TYR A 180 11.85 1.57 6.48
N LEU A 181 11.92 1.59 7.82
CA LEU A 181 11.09 0.73 8.65
C LEU A 181 9.61 1.09 8.49
N GLY A 182 9.28 2.38 8.53
CA GLY A 182 7.90 2.82 8.42
C GLY A 182 7.32 2.69 7.01
N MET A 183 8.04 3.14 5.99
CA MET A 183 7.52 3.12 4.61
C MET A 183 7.69 1.75 3.96
N GLN A 184 8.93 1.30 3.75
CA GLN A 184 9.21 0.09 2.98
C GLN A 184 8.78 -1.20 3.68
N VAL A 185 8.90 -1.28 5.01
CA VAL A 185 8.53 -2.51 5.73
C VAL A 185 7.07 -2.49 6.15
N VAL A 186 6.58 -1.40 6.75
CA VAL A 186 5.23 -1.36 7.33
C VAL A 186 4.17 -0.90 6.33
N ILE A 187 4.30 0.30 5.76
CA ILE A 187 3.25 0.86 4.89
C ILE A 187 3.09 0.04 3.62
N GLU A 188 4.17 -0.14 2.86
CA GLU A 188 4.18 -0.90 1.61
C GLU A 188 3.92 -2.39 1.84
N GLY A 189 4.53 -2.98 2.89
CA GLY A 189 4.32 -4.38 3.26
C GLY A 189 2.85 -4.73 3.51
N LEU A 190 2.10 -3.84 4.17
CA LEU A 190 0.65 -3.98 4.39
C LEU A 190 -0.17 -3.65 3.14
N ALA A 191 0.27 -2.67 2.36
CA ALA A 191 -0.39 -2.27 1.13
C ALA A 191 -0.44 -3.42 0.12
N LEU A 192 0.67 -4.16 -0.05
CA LEU A 192 0.76 -5.33 -0.94
C LEU A 192 -0.33 -6.38 -0.70
N ALA A 193 -0.65 -6.68 0.56
CA ALA A 193 -1.71 -7.64 0.88
C ALA A 193 -3.12 -7.10 0.54
N ALA A 194 -3.35 -5.80 0.75
CA ALA A 194 -4.61 -5.16 0.36
C ALA A 194 -4.77 -5.10 -1.17
N PHE A 195 -3.69 -4.76 -1.90
CA PHE A 195 -3.65 -4.77 -3.36
C PHE A 195 -3.89 -6.17 -3.92
N ALA A 196 -3.26 -7.20 -3.31
CA ALA A 196 -3.46 -8.59 -3.69
C ALA A 196 -4.94 -8.99 -3.61
N GLY A 197 -5.63 -8.58 -2.53
CA GLY A 197 -7.06 -8.84 -2.36
C GLY A 197 -7.90 -8.31 -3.53
N ILE A 198 -7.64 -7.08 -3.99
CA ILE A 198 -8.36 -6.52 -5.14
C ILE A 198 -7.92 -7.20 -6.43
N ARG A 199 -6.61 -7.35 -6.67
CA ARG A 199 -6.07 -8.01 -7.86
C ARG A 199 -6.67 -9.41 -8.07
N ASP A 200 -6.81 -10.19 -7.00
CA ASP A 200 -7.18 -11.61 -7.06
C ASP A 200 -8.71 -11.82 -7.04
N MET A 201 -9.48 -10.90 -6.45
CA MET A 201 -10.94 -11.04 -6.30
C MET A 201 -11.74 -10.15 -7.24
N SER A 202 -11.12 -9.11 -7.81
CA SER A 202 -11.81 -8.15 -8.66
C SER A 202 -12.27 -8.80 -9.96
N THR A 203 -13.55 -8.62 -10.27
CA THR A 203 -14.11 -8.91 -11.59
C THR A 203 -13.98 -7.73 -12.57
N SER A 204 -13.54 -6.56 -12.10
CA SER A 204 -13.27 -5.37 -12.91
C SER A 204 -11.85 -5.48 -13.50
N PRO A 205 -11.68 -5.67 -14.82
CA PRO A 205 -10.36 -5.84 -15.40
C PRO A 205 -9.46 -4.61 -15.18
N LEU A 206 -10.05 -3.40 -15.19
CA LEU A 206 -9.34 -2.16 -14.91
C LEU A 206 -8.83 -2.10 -13.46
N ALA A 207 -9.68 -2.38 -12.47
CA ALA A 207 -9.27 -2.35 -11.06
C ALA A 207 -8.21 -3.44 -10.78
N GLY A 208 -8.38 -4.65 -11.34
CA GLY A 208 -7.39 -5.71 -11.26
C GLY A 208 -6.04 -5.33 -11.88
N ALA A 209 -6.04 -4.71 -13.07
CA ALA A 209 -4.82 -4.31 -13.77
C ALA A 209 -4.04 -3.21 -13.05
N VAL A 210 -4.73 -2.17 -12.54
CA VAL A 210 -4.09 -1.09 -11.75
C VAL A 210 -3.32 -1.69 -10.57
N ASN A 211 -3.97 -2.54 -9.77
CA ASN A 211 -3.33 -3.15 -8.60
C ASN A 211 -2.24 -4.15 -9.00
N ALA A 212 -2.40 -4.91 -10.08
CA ALA A 212 -1.37 -5.83 -10.55
C ALA A 212 -0.07 -5.11 -10.93
N TYR A 213 -0.16 -3.99 -11.64
CA TYR A 213 1.02 -3.25 -12.09
C TYR A 213 1.69 -2.46 -10.96
N VAL A 214 0.92 -1.84 -10.05
CA VAL A 214 1.49 -1.22 -8.84
C VAL A 214 2.23 -2.27 -8.00
N MET A 215 1.61 -3.43 -7.75
CA MET A 215 2.24 -4.51 -6.98
C MET A 215 3.54 -5.04 -7.59
N GLN A 216 3.70 -4.98 -8.91
CA GLN A 216 4.93 -5.39 -9.59
C GLN A 216 6.13 -4.52 -9.15
N ASP A 217 5.88 -3.27 -8.77
CA ASP A 217 6.87 -2.30 -8.31
C ASP A 217 7.09 -2.40 -6.81
N GLU A 218 6.00 -2.43 -6.02
CA GLU A 218 6.03 -2.52 -4.56
C GLU A 218 6.86 -3.69 -4.02
N ALA A 219 6.82 -4.85 -4.69
CA ALA A 219 7.62 -5.99 -4.25
C ALA A 219 9.13 -5.69 -4.25
N ARG A 220 9.60 -4.81 -5.15
CA ARG A 220 10.99 -4.35 -5.17
C ARG A 220 11.25 -3.29 -4.10
N HIS A 221 10.28 -2.43 -3.80
CA HIS A 221 10.39 -1.41 -2.73
C HIS A 221 10.55 -2.07 -1.34
N VAL A 222 9.77 -3.12 -1.06
CA VAL A 222 9.96 -3.95 0.14
C VAL A 222 11.32 -4.63 0.15
N ALA A 223 11.76 -5.20 -0.98
CA ALA A 223 13.07 -5.84 -1.09
C ALA A 223 14.21 -4.84 -0.80
N PHE A 224 14.08 -3.59 -1.27
CA PHE A 224 15.03 -2.52 -1.02
C PHE A 224 15.16 -2.22 0.48
N GLY A 225 14.03 -2.08 1.19
CA GLY A 225 14.08 -1.87 2.63
C GLY A 225 14.62 -3.07 3.40
N ARG A 226 14.22 -4.28 3.02
CA ARG A 226 14.73 -5.53 3.62
C ARG A 226 16.26 -5.62 3.52
N LEU A 227 16.81 -5.48 2.30
CA LEU A 227 18.26 -5.62 2.08
C LEU A 227 19.06 -4.58 2.87
N THR A 228 18.60 -3.32 2.84
CA THR A 228 19.28 -2.21 3.51
C THR A 228 19.23 -2.35 5.04
N LEU A 229 18.05 -2.61 5.60
CA LEU A 229 17.87 -2.69 7.06
C LEU A 229 18.54 -3.94 7.65
N ARG A 230 18.53 -5.07 6.94
CA ARG A 230 19.19 -6.30 7.39
C ARG A 230 20.70 -6.13 7.57
N GLU A 231 21.33 -5.32 6.74
CA GLU A 231 22.75 -5.00 6.86
C GLU A 231 23.01 -3.97 7.95
N TYR A 232 22.14 -2.97 8.09
CA TYR A 232 22.32 -1.88 9.04
C TYR A 232 22.01 -2.26 10.50
N TYR A 233 20.91 -2.96 10.76
CA TYR A 233 20.45 -3.25 12.12
C TYR A 233 21.45 -4.01 12.99
N PRO A 234 22.29 -4.93 12.50
CA PRO A 234 23.39 -5.51 13.26
C PRO A 234 24.31 -4.48 13.95
N HIS A 235 24.42 -3.26 13.42
CA HIS A 235 25.26 -2.19 13.98
C HIS A 235 24.57 -1.34 15.05
N LEU A 236 23.27 -1.50 15.25
CA LEU A 236 22.52 -0.78 16.28
C LEU A 236 22.77 -1.36 17.67
N SER A 237 22.82 -0.48 18.67
CA SER A 237 22.80 -0.88 20.08
C SER A 237 21.47 -1.56 20.45
N VAL A 238 21.48 -2.27 21.57
CA VAL A 238 20.26 -2.91 22.11
C VAL A 238 19.15 -1.89 22.35
N ALA A 239 19.49 -0.69 22.82
CA ALA A 239 18.53 0.37 23.08
C ALA A 239 17.90 0.92 21.79
N GLU A 240 18.72 1.15 20.76
CA GLU A 240 18.24 1.62 19.46
C GLU A 240 17.34 0.57 18.78
N LYS A 241 17.72 -0.72 18.82
CA LYS A 241 16.87 -1.81 18.31
C LYS A 241 15.53 -1.85 19.03
N LYS A 242 15.54 -1.75 20.36
CA LYS A 242 14.32 -1.75 21.15
C LYS A 242 13.38 -0.61 20.78
N GLU A 243 13.93 0.58 20.52
CA GLU A 243 13.14 1.73 20.03
C GLU A 243 12.47 1.42 18.68
N ARG A 244 13.18 0.77 17.74
CA ARG A 244 12.60 0.35 16.45
C ARG A 244 11.52 -0.70 16.64
N GLU A 245 11.70 -1.63 17.58
CA GLU A 245 10.70 -2.64 17.93
C GLU A 245 9.42 -2.01 18.48
N GLU A 246 9.55 -1.02 19.37
CA GLU A 246 8.42 -0.29 19.95
C GLU A 246 7.65 0.49 18.87
N PHE A 247 8.37 1.23 18.02
CA PHE A 247 7.78 1.92 16.86
C PHE A 247 7.09 0.94 15.91
N LEU A 248 7.74 -0.17 15.57
CA LEU A 248 7.19 -1.16 14.63
C LEU A 248 5.85 -1.70 15.13
N VAL A 249 5.78 -2.08 16.42
CA VAL A 249 4.54 -2.62 16.99
C VAL A 249 3.43 -1.58 16.96
N GLU A 250 3.72 -0.33 17.31
CA GLU A 250 2.77 0.79 17.22
C GLU A 250 2.28 1.00 15.78
N ALA A 251 3.21 1.08 14.82
CA ALA A 251 2.91 1.27 13.40
C ALA A 251 2.04 0.13 12.85
N CYS A 252 2.32 -1.11 13.25
CA CYS A 252 1.49 -2.28 12.92
C CYS A 252 0.05 -2.16 13.44
N TYR A 253 -0.16 -1.62 14.64
CA TYR A 253 -1.52 -1.36 15.15
C TYR A 253 -2.24 -0.26 14.34
N HIS A 254 -1.57 0.86 14.07
CA HIS A 254 -2.15 1.94 13.25
C HIS A 254 -2.61 1.43 11.90
N MET A 255 -1.78 0.62 11.24
CA MET A 255 -2.09 0.16 9.91
C MET A 255 -3.12 -0.97 9.87
N ARG A 256 -3.21 -1.80 10.92
CA ARG A 256 -4.33 -2.72 11.10
C ARG A 256 -5.66 -1.96 11.23
N ASP A 257 -5.64 -0.87 11.98
CA ASP A 257 -6.83 -0.10 12.33
C ASP A 257 -7.25 0.90 11.24
N ARG A 258 -6.36 1.20 10.26
CA ARG A 258 -6.69 2.08 9.12
C ARG A 258 -7.83 1.55 8.26
N PHE A 259 -8.07 0.24 8.24
CA PHE A 259 -9.10 -0.44 7.43
C PHE A 259 -10.48 -0.55 8.12
N GLN A 260 -10.90 0.49 8.82
CA GLN A 260 -12.21 0.54 9.50
C GLN A 260 -13.30 1.30 8.72
N SER A 261 -12.95 2.05 7.68
CA SER A 261 -13.90 2.82 6.84
C SER A 261 -14.85 3.73 7.63
N ARG A 262 -14.35 4.33 8.72
CA ARG A 262 -15.15 5.15 9.65
C ARG A 262 -15.81 6.33 8.92
N GLU A 263 -15.07 6.94 8.01
CA GLU A 263 -15.49 8.07 7.18
C GLU A 263 -16.67 7.72 6.28
N VAL A 264 -16.72 6.48 5.78
CA VAL A 264 -17.84 6.01 4.94
C VAL A 264 -19.11 5.86 5.77
N TYR A 265 -18.99 5.26 6.97
CA TYR A 265 -20.14 5.11 7.87
C TYR A 265 -20.69 6.47 8.30
N GLU A 266 -19.81 7.43 8.62
CA GLU A 266 -20.20 8.81 8.94
C GLU A 266 -20.93 9.47 7.76
N THR A 267 -20.36 9.39 6.55
CA THR A 267 -20.93 9.99 5.34
C THR A 267 -22.35 9.49 5.05
N LEU A 268 -22.59 8.20 5.27
CA LEU A 268 -23.88 7.55 5.00
C LEU A 268 -24.84 7.59 6.20
N GLY A 269 -24.45 8.23 7.30
CA GLY A 269 -25.30 8.39 8.49
C GLY A 269 -25.49 7.10 9.31
N PHE A 270 -24.57 6.15 9.20
CA PHE A 270 -24.55 4.96 10.06
C PHE A 270 -23.96 5.27 11.44
N ASP A 271 -24.34 4.49 12.44
CA ASP A 271 -23.64 4.50 13.73
C ASP A 271 -22.24 3.89 13.54
N VAL A 272 -21.22 4.76 13.55
CA VAL A 272 -19.83 4.39 13.35
C VAL A 272 -19.36 3.39 14.40
N ALA A 273 -19.78 3.54 15.66
CA ALA A 273 -19.37 2.64 16.73
C ALA A 273 -20.00 1.25 16.57
N GLU A 274 -21.28 1.18 16.20
CA GLU A 274 -21.96 -0.09 15.91
C GLU A 274 -21.33 -0.81 14.70
N CYS A 275 -21.12 -0.09 13.58
CA CYS A 275 -20.53 -0.66 12.38
C CYS A 275 -19.09 -1.16 12.59
N THR A 276 -18.26 -0.37 13.25
CA THR A 276 -16.87 -0.76 13.53
C THR A 276 -16.79 -1.93 14.52
N ALA A 277 -17.61 -1.94 15.57
CA ALA A 277 -17.67 -3.06 16.50
C ALA A 277 -18.10 -4.37 15.82
N TRP A 278 -19.11 -4.32 14.93
CA TRP A 278 -19.49 -5.48 14.14
C TRP A 278 -18.36 -5.94 13.23
N ALA A 279 -17.78 -5.01 12.46
CA ALA A 279 -16.72 -5.32 11.53
C ALA A 279 -15.51 -5.94 12.24
N ASP A 280 -15.08 -5.40 13.38
CA ASP A 280 -13.99 -5.93 14.19
C ASP A 280 -14.29 -7.33 14.74
N GLY A 281 -15.57 -7.63 15.02
CA GLY A 281 -16.06 -8.93 15.45
C GLY A 281 -16.26 -9.95 14.34
N SER A 282 -16.21 -9.55 13.07
CA SER A 282 -16.48 -10.44 11.93
C SER A 282 -15.27 -11.33 11.59
N GLU A 283 -15.54 -12.56 11.14
CA GLU A 283 -14.47 -13.46 10.70
C GLU A 283 -13.76 -12.93 9.46
N GLY A 284 -14.50 -12.34 8.51
CA GLY A 284 -13.95 -11.77 7.29
C GLY A 284 -12.94 -10.65 7.56
N THR A 285 -13.29 -9.70 8.42
CA THR A 285 -12.37 -8.60 8.79
C THR A 285 -11.16 -9.11 9.56
N ARG A 286 -11.34 -10.08 10.48
CA ARG A 286 -10.21 -10.69 11.19
C ARG A 286 -9.24 -11.38 10.24
N ASN A 287 -9.77 -12.17 9.30
CA ASN A 287 -8.96 -12.86 8.30
C ASN A 287 -8.24 -11.85 7.38
N PHE A 288 -8.94 -10.81 6.93
CA PHE A 288 -8.33 -9.73 6.14
C PHE A 288 -7.20 -9.05 6.91
N ARG A 289 -7.46 -8.60 8.14
CA ARG A 289 -6.45 -7.94 8.99
C ARG A 289 -5.24 -8.81 9.28
N ASN A 290 -5.44 -10.10 9.56
CA ASN A 290 -4.34 -11.04 9.74
C ASN A 290 -3.54 -11.18 8.45
N HIS A 291 -4.23 -11.35 7.31
CA HIS A 291 -3.59 -11.49 6.00
C HIS A 291 -2.69 -10.31 5.65
N LEU A 292 -3.01 -9.10 6.12
CA LEU A 292 -2.15 -7.93 5.90
C LEU A 292 -0.69 -8.15 6.38
N PHE A 293 -0.49 -8.96 7.42
CA PHE A 293 0.82 -9.20 8.04
C PHE A 293 1.65 -10.28 7.34
N ASN A 294 1.15 -10.92 6.29
CA ASN A 294 1.83 -12.04 5.63
C ASN A 294 3.20 -11.68 5.05
N ARG A 295 3.45 -10.40 4.73
CA ARG A 295 4.74 -9.89 4.24
C ARG A 295 5.55 -9.18 5.31
N ILE A 296 4.92 -8.50 6.26
CA ILE A 296 5.67 -7.80 7.32
C ILE A 296 6.41 -8.80 8.21
N VAL A 297 5.69 -9.78 8.74
CA VAL A 297 6.22 -10.68 9.77
C VAL A 297 7.51 -11.38 9.32
N PRO A 298 7.57 -12.02 8.14
CA PRO A 298 8.82 -12.63 7.67
C PRO A 298 9.91 -11.59 7.37
N VAL A 299 9.58 -10.41 6.84
CA VAL A 299 10.56 -9.34 6.58
C VAL A 299 11.16 -8.81 7.89
N VAL A 300 10.34 -8.58 8.90
CA VAL A 300 10.77 -8.11 10.23
C VAL A 300 11.68 -9.12 10.92
N ALA A 301 11.38 -10.41 10.78
CA ALA A 301 12.28 -11.47 11.24
C ALA A 301 13.63 -11.43 10.50
N ASP A 302 13.60 -11.30 9.18
CA ASP A 302 14.79 -11.32 8.32
C ASP A 302 15.71 -10.09 8.51
N ILE A 303 15.16 -8.90 8.74
CA ILE A 303 15.96 -7.70 9.07
C ILE A 303 16.53 -7.75 10.51
N GLY A 304 16.23 -8.79 11.27
CA GLY A 304 16.76 -9.01 12.62
C GLY A 304 16.07 -8.20 13.71
N LEU A 305 14.86 -7.68 13.46
CA LEU A 305 14.05 -6.93 14.42
C LEU A 305 13.02 -7.86 15.10
N TRP A 306 13.53 -8.89 15.77
CA TRP A 306 12.73 -10.03 16.28
C TRP A 306 12.85 -10.24 17.80
N GLY A 307 13.00 -9.18 18.57
CA GLY A 307 13.04 -9.24 20.02
C GLY A 307 11.68 -9.56 20.67
N GLU A 308 11.68 -9.61 21.99
CA GLU A 308 10.51 -9.98 22.80
C GLU A 308 9.33 -9.02 22.58
N THR A 309 9.61 -7.74 22.35
CA THR A 309 8.58 -6.71 22.12
C THR A 309 7.77 -7.02 20.86
N VAL A 310 8.45 -7.29 19.75
CA VAL A 310 7.83 -7.63 18.46
C VAL A 310 7.10 -8.96 18.54
N GLN A 311 7.75 -9.99 19.08
CA GLN A 311 7.13 -11.31 19.21
C GLN A 311 5.85 -11.26 20.05
N ARG A 312 5.86 -10.48 21.15
CA ARG A 312 4.67 -10.28 21.99
C ARG A 312 3.58 -9.51 21.25
N GLY A 313 3.92 -8.44 20.53
CA GLY A 313 2.97 -7.67 19.73
C GLY A 313 2.30 -8.55 18.66
N TYR A 314 3.09 -9.31 17.90
CA TYR A 314 2.58 -10.23 16.88
C TYR A 314 1.79 -11.40 17.46
N ALA A 315 2.14 -11.89 18.65
CA ALA A 315 1.34 -12.89 19.36
C ALA A 315 -0.05 -12.34 19.71
N GLN A 316 -0.11 -11.10 20.21
CA GLN A 316 -1.37 -10.43 20.54
C GLN A 316 -2.23 -10.14 19.32
N MET A 317 -1.60 -9.87 18.18
CA MET A 317 -2.30 -9.70 16.89
C MET A 317 -2.71 -11.05 16.26
N GLY A 318 -2.13 -12.17 16.70
CA GLY A 318 -2.42 -13.50 16.15
C GLY A 318 -1.77 -13.76 14.78
N VAL A 319 -0.62 -13.14 14.50
CA VAL A 319 0.03 -13.13 13.18
C VAL A 319 1.42 -13.78 13.16
N LEU A 320 1.89 -14.32 14.29
CA LEU A 320 3.23 -14.91 14.42
C LEU A 320 3.53 -16.01 13.38
N ASP A 321 2.52 -16.80 13.02
CA ASP A 321 2.71 -17.95 12.11
C ASP A 321 3.19 -17.55 10.71
N TYR A 322 2.98 -16.28 10.31
CA TYR A 322 3.47 -15.75 9.04
C TYR A 322 4.99 -15.67 8.96
N VAL A 323 5.73 -15.85 10.05
CA VAL A 323 7.20 -15.91 10.02
C VAL A 323 7.74 -16.98 9.06
N ASN A 324 6.93 -18.00 8.78
CA ASN A 324 7.29 -19.11 7.88
C ASN A 324 6.88 -18.86 6.41
N VAL A 325 6.35 -17.69 6.07
CA VAL A 325 5.97 -17.35 4.69
C VAL A 325 7.23 -17.11 3.86
N ASP A 326 7.25 -17.72 2.67
CA ASP A 326 8.27 -17.48 1.67
C ASP A 326 7.96 -16.19 0.88
N VAL A 327 8.64 -15.11 1.25
CA VAL A 327 8.47 -13.78 0.64
C VAL A 327 8.95 -13.76 -0.81
N GLU A 328 9.99 -14.52 -1.15
CA GLU A 328 10.54 -14.57 -2.51
C GLU A 328 9.55 -15.27 -3.45
N ALA A 329 8.90 -16.34 -2.99
CA ALA A 329 7.84 -17.01 -3.74
C ALA A 329 6.62 -16.10 -3.96
N LEU A 330 6.22 -15.30 -2.96
CA LEU A 330 5.15 -14.31 -3.11
C LEU A 330 5.49 -13.26 -4.17
N GLN A 331 6.70 -12.70 -4.11
CA GLN A 331 7.18 -11.72 -5.06
C GLN A 331 7.22 -12.27 -6.50
N ALA A 332 7.73 -13.50 -6.68
CA ALA A 332 7.75 -14.15 -7.99
C ALA A 332 6.33 -14.35 -8.55
N ASN A 333 5.36 -14.66 -7.69
CA ASN A 333 3.96 -14.79 -8.10
C ASN A 333 3.33 -13.45 -8.52
N ASP A 334 3.63 -12.35 -7.82
CA ASP A 334 3.15 -11.02 -8.21
C ASP A 334 3.67 -10.62 -9.60
N GLU A 335 4.97 -10.84 -9.85
CA GLU A 335 5.60 -10.56 -11.15
C GLU A 335 4.96 -11.37 -12.27
N LYS A 336 4.66 -12.65 -12.02
CA LYS A 336 3.96 -13.52 -12.97
C LYS A 336 2.56 -13.01 -13.28
N ILE A 337 1.78 -12.63 -12.26
CA ILE A 337 0.40 -12.16 -12.48
C ILE A 337 0.41 -10.88 -13.33
N ALA A 338 1.32 -9.94 -13.08
CA ALA A 338 1.46 -8.75 -13.93
C ALA A 338 1.77 -9.11 -15.41
N GLN A 339 2.61 -10.11 -15.65
CA GLN A 339 2.89 -10.61 -17.01
C GLN A 339 1.67 -11.28 -17.66
N ASP A 340 0.84 -11.97 -16.87
CA ASP A 340 -0.40 -12.58 -17.34
C ASP A 340 -1.42 -11.50 -17.78
N PHE A 341 -1.49 -10.36 -17.07
CA PHE A 341 -2.27 -9.19 -17.50
C PHE A 341 -1.76 -8.63 -18.83
N ASP A 342 -0.45 -8.46 -19.00
CA ASP A 342 0.14 -8.02 -20.27
C ASP A 342 -0.16 -8.99 -21.42
N ALA A 343 -0.07 -10.29 -21.16
CA ALA A 343 -0.36 -11.33 -22.16
C ALA A 343 -1.83 -11.31 -22.59
N ARG A 344 -2.75 -11.13 -21.63
CA ARG A 344 -4.18 -10.99 -21.91
C ARG A 344 -4.47 -9.74 -22.74
N ARG A 345 -3.86 -8.60 -22.39
CA ARG A 345 -4.02 -7.34 -23.14
C ARG A 345 -3.58 -7.49 -24.60
N ARG A 346 -2.36 -8.01 -24.84
CA ARG A 346 -1.85 -8.26 -26.19
C ARG A 346 -2.74 -9.22 -26.99
N ASN A 347 -3.34 -10.21 -26.35
CA ASN A 347 -4.27 -11.12 -27.00
C ASN A 347 -5.54 -10.39 -27.45
N ILE A 348 -6.12 -9.54 -26.59
CA ILE A 348 -7.31 -8.74 -26.91
C ILE A 348 -7.02 -7.78 -28.08
N GLU A 349 -5.88 -7.09 -28.04
CA GLU A 349 -5.45 -6.19 -29.11
C GLU A 349 -5.29 -6.92 -30.45
N ALA A 350 -4.66 -8.10 -30.44
CA ALA A 350 -4.47 -8.91 -31.64
C ALA A 350 -5.80 -9.41 -32.22
N VAL A 351 -6.73 -9.84 -31.37
CA VAL A 351 -8.08 -10.27 -31.80
C VAL A 351 -8.88 -9.10 -32.35
N ALA A 352 -8.83 -7.94 -31.71
CA ALA A 352 -9.50 -6.73 -32.17
C ALA A 352 -8.97 -6.26 -33.53
N ALA A 353 -7.65 -6.29 -33.72
CA ALA A 353 -7.01 -5.98 -35.00
C ALA A 353 -7.44 -6.96 -36.11
N ALA A 354 -7.42 -8.26 -35.82
CA ALA A 354 -7.84 -9.29 -36.78
C ALA A 354 -9.33 -9.22 -37.14
N ALA A 355 -10.18 -8.69 -36.26
CA ALA A 355 -11.60 -8.50 -36.53
C ALA A 355 -11.91 -7.21 -37.33
N ALA A 356 -10.92 -6.30 -37.42
CA ALA A 356 -11.03 -5.05 -38.18
C ALA A 356 -10.51 -5.15 -39.63
N GLU A 357 -9.83 -6.26 -39.96
CA GLU A 357 -9.44 -6.67 -41.32
C GLU A 357 -10.57 -7.47 -42.00
#